data_AF-I0AH83-F1
#
_entry.id   AF-I0AH83-F1
#
_cell.length_a   1.000
_cell.length_b   1.000
_cell.length_c   1.000
_cell.angle_alpha   90.00
_cell.angle_beta   90.00
_cell.angle_gamma   90.00
#
_symmetry.space_group_name_H-M   'P 1'
#
loop_
_entity.id
_entity.type
_entity.pdbx_description
1 polymer ?
#
loop_
_entity_poly.entity_id
_entity_poly.type
_entity_poly.pdbx_seq_one_letter_code
_entity_poly.pdbx_strand_id
1 'polypeptide(L)'
;MIVRIRNKIFLLALLFLISNASAQNAVIKTIDIQGNKFFDKSDYLKWIGININQRTFPGITDTIKKRISTNLIQNGYHLFKLYTVQTDSIDSVSVRLLIELSEDNPTEISDIQFVDVDSSDIPFLKSSFEFLKGQILTQQDFEEAVNSVLTYFEENGYPFVKVVIKSVFLRSDSVNEKNSATIKLSLEKGNLSRIDKVKVRGNSFTNENVIIRELRLSKGELYSQKRVDEFPKRINRLRFFEPVPPPQFYINSKGEGVLIIEVKEKQTNNFDGIIGYIPSTKENEKGYFTGLVNISLRNLFGTGRAAALRWNKFERNSQELELKYLEPWFLNFPFNISLNLYQRIQDTTYVQRKFIGEIEYLATEDISASLILGTESVIPSVRTIPVFTVFSSSIITTGLNLKIDTRDDPYSPTSGLHFINSYSFSRKNINGPLQFITPQLNTKLDLQRIAFDFDIFFLLFSRQVLALSINGRELRGPLFENSDLFKLGGTSTLRGYREEQFLGSRILWTNFEYRFLLTRRTFAFAFFDTGYYLRNAEPNKNILKSEDFLYGYGLGLNLETGLGVLAVSFALGQGDSFTDGKIHFGLVNEF
;
A
#
# COMPACT_ATOMS: atom_id res chain seq x y z
N MET A 1 88.56 6.89 -16.01
CA MET A 1 87.46 7.48 -16.82
C MET A 1 86.05 7.19 -16.29
N ILE A 2 85.84 6.87 -15.00
CA ILE A 2 84.50 6.40 -14.50
C ILE A 2 83.98 7.21 -13.27
N VAL A 3 84.70 8.20 -12.76
CA VAL A 3 84.29 8.90 -11.51
C VAL A 3 83.66 10.30 -11.75
N ARG A 4 83.68 10.83 -12.99
CA ARG A 4 83.15 12.17 -13.30
C ARG A 4 81.72 12.23 -13.87
N ILE A 5 81.06 11.08 -14.08
CA ILE A 5 79.70 11.01 -14.67
C ILE A 5 78.62 10.67 -13.61
N ARG A 6 78.99 10.10 -12.46
CA ARG A 6 78.00 9.70 -11.43
C ARG A 6 77.39 10.87 -10.66
N ASN A 7 78.13 11.97 -10.47
CA ASN A 7 77.64 13.12 -9.70
C ASN A 7 76.79 14.11 -10.52
N LYS A 8 76.78 14.04 -11.84
CA LYS A 8 75.88 14.88 -12.68
C LYS A 8 74.52 14.22 -12.94
N ILE A 9 74.46 12.89 -12.97
CA ILE A 9 73.18 12.14 -13.11
C ILE A 9 72.40 12.16 -11.78
N PHE A 10 73.08 12.12 -10.63
CA PHE A 10 72.43 12.24 -9.33
C PHE A 10 71.88 13.65 -9.07
N LEU A 11 72.55 14.71 -9.54
CA LEU A 11 72.06 16.08 -9.43
C LEU A 11 70.90 16.38 -10.40
N LEU A 12 70.90 15.79 -11.62
CA LEU A 12 69.75 15.90 -12.53
C LEU A 12 68.53 15.09 -12.07
N ALA A 13 68.74 13.93 -11.42
CA ALA A 13 67.65 13.18 -10.79
C ALA A 13 67.09 13.91 -9.56
N LEU A 14 67.93 14.61 -8.78
CA LEU A 14 67.49 15.42 -7.64
C LEU A 14 66.78 16.72 -8.08
N LEU A 15 67.16 17.30 -9.22
CA LEU A 15 66.46 18.45 -9.82
C LEU A 15 65.17 18.08 -10.57
N PHE A 16 65.02 16.84 -11.04
CA PHE A 16 63.74 16.32 -11.55
C PHE A 16 62.77 15.83 -10.45
N LEU A 17 63.27 15.64 -9.23
CA LEU A 17 62.46 15.34 -8.05
C LEU A 17 61.90 16.58 -7.33
N ILE A 18 62.30 17.79 -7.74
CA ILE A 18 61.85 19.05 -7.10
C ILE A 18 60.82 19.82 -7.95
N SER A 19 60.51 19.40 -9.18
CA SER A 19 59.42 19.99 -9.99
C SER A 19 58.14 19.15 -10.08
N ASN A 20 58.07 18.01 -9.38
CA ASN A 20 56.84 17.23 -9.20
C ASN A 20 56.32 17.25 -7.75
N ALA A 21 56.64 18.29 -6.99
CA ALA A 21 55.96 18.60 -5.74
C ALA A 21 54.78 19.53 -6.04
N SER A 22 53.69 18.98 -6.59
CA SER A 22 52.43 19.72 -6.68
C SER A 22 51.28 18.81 -6.32
N ALA A 23 50.66 19.17 -5.18
CA ALA A 23 49.48 18.60 -4.56
C ALA A 23 49.66 17.27 -3.78
N GLN A 24 50.55 17.27 -2.79
CA GLN A 24 50.31 16.47 -1.58
C GLN A 24 49.13 17.10 -0.82
N ASN A 25 47.97 16.43 -0.81
CA ASN A 25 46.86 16.50 0.15
C ASN A 25 46.81 17.71 1.13
N ALA A 26 46.83 18.93 0.60
CA ALA A 26 46.79 20.15 1.39
C ALA A 26 45.38 20.36 1.96
N VAL A 27 45.28 21.00 3.11
CA VAL A 27 44.00 21.22 3.80
C VAL A 27 43.38 22.53 3.33
N ILE A 28 42.12 22.47 2.89
CA ILE A 28 41.36 23.66 2.48
C ILE A 28 41.02 24.46 3.74
N LYS A 29 41.58 25.67 3.87
CA LYS A 29 41.33 26.54 5.04
C LYS A 29 40.29 27.61 4.77
N THR A 30 40.24 28.11 3.54
CA THR A 30 39.25 29.11 3.13
C THR A 30 38.69 28.77 1.75
N ILE A 31 37.43 29.13 1.54
CA ILE A 31 36.74 29.04 0.25
C ILE A 31 36.22 30.44 -0.05
N ASP A 32 36.74 31.05 -1.10
CA ASP A 32 36.36 32.39 -1.54
C ASP A 32 35.61 32.29 -2.85
N ILE A 33 34.43 32.90 -2.87
CA ILE A 33 33.52 32.91 -4.01
C ILE A 33 33.29 34.37 -4.37
N GLN A 34 33.51 34.70 -5.63
CA GLN A 34 33.39 36.06 -6.15
C GLN A 34 32.51 36.07 -7.40
N GLY A 35 31.70 37.14 -7.51
CA GLY A 35 30.82 37.38 -8.66
C GLY A 35 29.47 36.65 -8.62
N ASN A 36 29.11 36.05 -7.48
CA ASN A 36 27.74 35.60 -7.21
C ASN A 36 26.81 36.80 -6.92
N LYS A 37 25.58 36.78 -7.45
CA LYS A 37 24.60 37.88 -7.37
C LYS A 37 23.22 37.41 -6.90
N PHE A 38 22.75 36.30 -7.44
CA PHE A 38 21.44 35.68 -7.21
C PHE A 38 21.50 34.53 -6.20
N PHE A 39 22.65 33.86 -6.06
CA PHE A 39 22.86 32.80 -5.07
C PHE A 39 23.84 33.24 -3.99
N ASP A 40 23.58 32.81 -2.76
CA ASP A 40 24.45 33.12 -1.64
C ASP A 40 25.66 32.19 -1.61
N LYS A 41 26.73 32.62 -0.93
CA LYS A 41 27.90 31.77 -0.69
C LYS A 41 27.53 30.41 -0.09
N SER A 42 26.48 30.37 0.74
CA SER A 42 26.01 29.13 1.37
C SER A 42 25.46 28.10 0.35
N ASP A 43 24.82 28.56 -0.73
CA ASP A 43 24.30 27.69 -1.79
C ASP A 43 25.44 27.03 -2.55
N TYR A 44 26.45 27.81 -2.93
CA TYR A 44 27.64 27.26 -3.58
C TYR A 44 28.38 26.27 -2.70
N LEU A 45 28.52 26.53 -1.40
CA LEU A 45 29.14 25.59 -0.46
C LEU A 45 28.37 24.26 -0.41
N LYS A 46 27.04 24.33 -0.43
CA LYS A 46 26.18 23.14 -0.51
C LYS A 46 26.35 22.41 -1.85
N TRP A 47 26.40 23.13 -2.97
CA TRP A 47 26.56 22.54 -4.30
C TRP A 47 27.91 21.86 -4.50
N ILE A 48 29.00 22.51 -4.09
CA ILE A 48 30.33 21.94 -4.25
C ILE A 48 30.57 20.77 -3.31
N GLY A 49 29.86 20.71 -2.15
CA GLY A 49 29.96 19.61 -1.19
C GLY A 49 31.38 19.38 -0.67
N ILE A 50 32.13 20.47 -0.47
CA ILE A 50 33.49 20.49 0.04
C ILE A 50 33.52 21.32 1.31
N ASN A 51 34.04 20.74 2.38
CA ASN A 51 34.05 21.37 3.69
C ASN A 51 35.40 22.06 3.96
N ILE A 52 35.34 23.12 4.76
CA ILE A 52 36.54 23.70 5.37
C ILE A 52 37.20 22.62 6.24
N ASN A 53 38.53 22.55 6.19
CA ASN A 53 39.40 21.52 6.77
C ASN A 53 39.41 20.16 6.06
N GLN A 54 38.77 20.03 4.90
CA GLN A 54 38.93 18.86 4.04
C GLN A 54 40.28 18.88 3.30
N ARG A 55 40.88 17.70 3.09
CA ARG A 55 42.08 17.56 2.25
C ARG A 55 41.74 17.64 0.77
N THR A 56 42.57 18.32 -0.01
CA THR A 56 42.47 18.31 -1.47
C THR A 56 42.71 16.91 -2.03
N PHE A 57 42.15 16.66 -3.21
CA PHE A 57 42.33 15.43 -3.95
C PHE A 57 42.48 15.73 -5.45
N PRO A 58 43.10 14.83 -6.24
CA PRO A 58 43.22 15.00 -7.68
C PRO A 58 41.84 15.19 -8.35
N GLY A 59 41.68 16.23 -9.16
CA GLY A 59 40.41 16.54 -9.84
C GLY A 59 39.36 17.29 -9.01
N ILE A 60 39.76 17.83 -7.84
CA ILE A 60 38.85 18.63 -6.99
C ILE A 60 38.27 19.85 -7.73
N THR A 61 39.09 20.57 -8.49
CA THR A 61 38.67 21.74 -9.27
C THR A 61 37.69 21.38 -10.38
N ASP A 62 37.90 20.26 -11.08
CA ASP A 62 36.98 19.76 -12.10
C ASP A 62 35.64 19.31 -11.50
N THR A 63 35.70 18.67 -10.32
CA THR A 63 34.50 18.29 -9.56
C THR A 63 33.68 19.52 -9.17
N ILE A 64 34.35 20.59 -8.69
CA ILE A 64 33.72 21.86 -8.33
C ILE A 64 33.10 22.51 -9.56
N LYS A 65 33.86 22.69 -10.65
CA LYS A 65 33.36 23.27 -11.90
C LYS A 65 32.10 22.54 -12.36
N LYS A 66 32.14 21.20 -12.43
CA LYS A 66 30.99 20.39 -12.83
C LYS A 66 29.79 20.60 -11.92
N ARG A 67 29.96 20.58 -10.60
CA ARG A 67 28.87 20.75 -9.63
C ARG A 67 28.23 22.12 -9.72
N ILE A 68 29.04 23.19 -9.80
CA ILE A 68 28.54 24.56 -9.94
C ILE A 68 27.80 24.72 -11.27
N SER A 69 28.41 24.32 -12.39
CA SER A 69 27.77 24.39 -13.70
C SER A 69 26.44 23.64 -13.74
N THR A 70 26.39 22.44 -13.17
CA THR A 70 25.15 21.64 -13.14
C THR A 70 24.04 22.35 -12.36
N ASN A 71 24.36 22.88 -11.16
CA ASN A 71 23.35 23.56 -10.35
C ASN A 71 22.89 24.88 -10.98
N LEU A 72 23.80 25.67 -11.56
CA LEU A 72 23.43 26.91 -12.26
C LEU A 72 22.50 26.64 -13.43
N ILE A 73 22.80 25.63 -14.26
CA ILE A 73 21.94 25.21 -15.38
C ILE A 73 20.58 24.73 -14.86
N GLN A 74 20.55 23.91 -13.81
CA GLN A 74 19.30 23.41 -13.23
C GLN A 74 18.40 24.54 -12.71
N ASN A 75 18.99 25.64 -12.24
CA ASN A 75 18.26 26.83 -11.78
C ASN A 75 18.07 27.90 -12.88
N GLY A 76 18.39 27.59 -14.14
CA GLY A 76 18.07 28.44 -15.29
C GLY A 76 19.13 29.45 -15.74
N TYR A 77 20.33 29.40 -15.15
CA TYR A 77 21.46 30.25 -15.50
C TYR A 77 22.34 29.50 -16.50
N HIS A 78 22.03 29.65 -17.80
CA HIS A 78 22.69 28.89 -18.88
C HIS A 78 23.91 29.59 -19.49
N LEU A 79 23.95 30.92 -19.39
CA LEU A 79 25.01 31.76 -19.96
C LEU A 79 26.06 32.19 -18.92
N PHE A 80 26.04 31.56 -17.75
CA PHE A 80 27.03 31.78 -16.70
C PHE A 80 28.46 31.58 -17.22
N LYS A 81 29.41 32.28 -16.61
CA LYS A 81 30.84 32.15 -16.91
C LYS A 81 31.58 31.75 -15.64
N LEU A 82 32.35 30.67 -15.69
CA LEU A 82 33.32 30.33 -14.66
C LEU A 82 34.70 30.81 -15.12
N TYR A 83 35.20 31.89 -14.51
CA TYR A 83 36.48 32.48 -14.87
C TYR A 83 37.64 31.69 -14.24
N THR A 84 37.56 31.45 -12.93
CA THR A 84 38.61 30.81 -12.15
C THR A 84 38.02 29.79 -11.20
N VAL A 85 38.61 28.59 -11.17
CA VAL A 85 38.43 27.62 -10.07
C VAL A 85 39.79 27.00 -9.80
N GLN A 86 40.47 27.47 -8.76
CA GLN A 86 41.85 27.07 -8.45
C GLN A 86 42.09 26.98 -6.95
N THR A 87 43.14 26.24 -6.59
CA THR A 87 43.63 26.15 -5.22
C THR A 87 44.93 26.92 -5.09
N ASP A 88 44.91 28.01 -4.34
CA ASP A 88 46.09 28.85 -4.08
C ASP A 88 46.75 28.42 -2.76
N SER A 89 48.07 28.25 -2.75
CA SER A 89 48.80 27.88 -1.52
C SER A 89 48.76 29.02 -0.51
N ILE A 90 48.36 28.73 0.73
CA ILE A 90 48.49 29.68 1.86
C ILE A 90 49.82 29.41 2.57
N ASP A 91 50.11 28.14 2.85
CA ASP A 91 51.37 27.66 3.41
C ASP A 91 51.72 26.27 2.81
N SER A 92 52.73 25.58 3.36
CA SER A 92 53.20 24.28 2.86
C SER A 92 52.19 23.14 3.01
N VAL A 93 51.14 23.29 3.81
CA VAL A 93 50.14 22.26 4.13
C VAL A 93 48.70 22.73 3.95
N SER A 94 48.46 24.00 3.62
CA SER A 94 47.14 24.59 3.51
C SER A 94 46.93 25.41 2.23
N VAL A 95 45.69 25.36 1.74
CA VAL A 95 45.28 26.03 0.49
C VAL A 95 43.99 26.84 0.70
N ARG A 96 43.85 27.88 -0.11
CA ARG A 96 42.63 28.63 -0.38
C ARG A 96 41.99 28.11 -1.65
N LEU A 97 40.70 27.82 -1.64
CA LEU A 97 39.94 27.55 -2.85
C LEU A 97 39.31 28.85 -3.35
N LEU A 98 39.71 29.32 -4.53
CA LEU A 98 39.18 30.52 -5.17
C LEU A 98 38.25 30.13 -6.33
N ILE A 99 37.01 30.65 -6.29
CA ILE A 99 35.98 30.47 -7.32
C ILE A 99 35.55 31.87 -7.78
N GLU A 100 35.87 32.23 -9.03
CA GLU A 100 35.44 33.47 -9.66
C GLU A 100 34.48 33.14 -10.80
N LEU A 101 33.28 33.71 -10.75
CA LEU A 101 32.23 33.42 -11.71
C LEU A 101 31.37 34.65 -12.01
N SER A 102 30.54 34.54 -13.03
CA SER A 102 29.42 35.44 -13.32
C SER A 102 28.21 34.57 -13.57
N GLU A 103 27.17 34.73 -12.77
CA GLU A 103 25.93 33.96 -12.91
C GLU A 103 25.17 34.32 -14.19
N ASP A 104 25.35 35.56 -14.68
CA ASP A 104 24.52 36.15 -15.73
C ASP A 104 23.05 36.24 -15.28
N ASN A 105 22.16 36.73 -16.15
CA ASN A 105 20.72 36.75 -15.89
C ASN A 105 20.07 35.40 -16.21
N PRO A 106 18.97 35.04 -15.53
CA PRO A 106 18.24 33.82 -15.83
C PRO A 106 17.76 33.81 -17.28
N THR A 107 17.78 32.62 -17.90
CA THR A 107 17.39 32.45 -19.30
C THR A 107 15.90 32.15 -19.41
N GLU A 108 15.14 33.03 -20.05
CA GLU A 108 13.71 32.84 -20.30
C GLU A 108 13.45 32.08 -21.62
N ILE A 109 12.42 31.24 -21.68
CA ILE A 109 12.04 30.57 -22.93
C ILE A 109 11.25 31.56 -23.80
N SER A 110 11.86 32.05 -24.87
CA SER A 110 11.20 32.96 -25.82
C SER A 110 10.27 32.26 -26.79
N ASP A 111 10.67 31.08 -27.28
CA ASP A 111 9.93 30.34 -28.30
C ASP A 111 10.29 28.85 -28.29
N ILE A 112 9.32 28.02 -28.66
CA ILE A 112 9.46 26.58 -28.81
C ILE A 112 8.94 26.22 -30.20
N GLN A 113 9.84 25.69 -31.02
CA GLN A 113 9.59 25.37 -32.42
C GLN A 113 9.56 23.87 -32.62
N PHE A 114 8.51 23.39 -33.31
CA PHE A 114 8.38 21.99 -33.67
C PHE A 114 8.86 21.79 -35.10
N VAL A 115 9.86 20.93 -35.27
CA VAL A 115 10.47 20.57 -36.56
C VAL A 115 10.38 19.07 -36.78
N ASP A 116 10.23 18.63 -38.02
CA ASP A 116 10.08 17.21 -38.36
C ASP A 116 8.92 16.52 -37.60
N VAL A 117 7.79 17.22 -37.45
CA VAL A 117 6.57 16.73 -36.78
C VAL A 117 5.40 16.70 -37.76
N ASP A 118 4.54 15.69 -37.66
CA ASP A 118 3.27 15.63 -38.39
C ASP A 118 2.37 16.82 -38.05
N SER A 119 1.77 17.42 -39.08
CA SER A 119 0.96 18.63 -38.95
C SER A 119 -0.25 18.45 -38.03
N SER A 120 -0.76 17.23 -37.89
CA SER A 120 -1.88 16.88 -36.99
C SER A 120 -1.55 17.07 -35.51
N ASP A 121 -0.29 16.93 -35.12
CA ASP A 121 0.10 16.89 -33.70
C ASP A 121 0.58 18.25 -33.19
N ILE A 122 0.95 19.15 -34.12
CA ILE A 122 1.44 20.49 -33.80
C ILE A 122 0.49 21.25 -32.87
N PRO A 123 -0.85 21.22 -33.02
CA PRO A 123 -1.75 21.91 -32.09
C PRO A 123 -1.61 21.40 -30.65
N PHE A 124 -1.56 20.09 -30.45
CA PHE A 124 -1.41 19.47 -29.14
C PHE A 124 -0.03 19.75 -28.52
N LEU A 125 1.02 19.66 -29.32
CA LEU A 125 2.37 20.00 -28.85
C LEU A 125 2.46 21.48 -28.46
N LYS A 126 1.93 22.39 -29.29
CA LYS A 126 1.89 23.82 -28.94
C LYS A 126 1.18 24.03 -27.61
N SER A 127 -0.02 23.47 -27.42
CA SER A 127 -0.72 23.61 -26.14
C SER A 127 0.04 23.03 -24.95
N SER A 128 0.78 21.93 -25.16
CA SER A 128 1.53 21.25 -24.09
C SER A 128 2.78 22.01 -23.65
N PHE A 129 3.35 22.86 -24.51
CA PHE A 129 4.57 23.62 -24.22
C PHE A 129 4.31 25.14 -24.06
N GLU A 130 3.11 25.64 -24.34
CA GLU A 130 2.81 27.09 -24.35
C GLU A 130 3.07 27.75 -23.00
N PHE A 131 2.74 27.07 -21.90
CA PHE A 131 2.90 27.60 -20.54
C PHE A 131 4.36 27.88 -20.15
N LEU A 132 5.32 27.26 -20.83
CA LEU A 132 6.75 27.46 -20.61
C LEU A 132 7.25 28.76 -21.25
N LYS A 133 6.55 29.32 -22.24
CA LYS A 133 6.98 30.57 -22.87
C LYS A 133 6.91 31.72 -21.87
N GLY A 134 8.01 32.47 -21.78
CA GLY A 134 8.21 33.55 -20.81
C GLY A 134 8.61 33.08 -19.41
N GLN A 135 8.67 31.77 -19.14
CA GLN A 135 9.22 31.24 -17.90
C GLN A 135 10.73 31.08 -18.00
N ILE A 136 11.40 31.02 -16.85
CA ILE A 136 12.81 30.66 -16.77
C ILE A 136 12.96 29.20 -17.22
N LEU A 137 13.89 28.95 -18.14
CA LEU A 137 14.22 27.60 -18.57
C LEU A 137 14.79 26.84 -17.38
N THR A 138 14.02 25.96 -16.75
CA THR A 138 14.53 25.01 -15.77
C THR A 138 14.48 23.61 -16.36
N GLN A 139 15.35 22.72 -15.88
CA GLN A 139 15.31 21.32 -16.31
C GLN A 139 14.00 20.65 -15.90
N GLN A 140 13.50 20.96 -14.70
CA GLN A 140 12.31 20.33 -14.13
C GLN A 140 11.05 20.64 -14.95
N ASP A 141 10.74 21.92 -15.18
CA ASP A 141 9.50 22.31 -15.86
C ASP A 141 9.47 21.79 -17.31
N PHE A 142 10.64 21.78 -17.96
CA PHE A 142 10.80 21.25 -19.30
C PHE A 142 10.61 19.72 -19.36
N GLU A 143 11.18 18.98 -18.40
CA GLU A 143 10.98 17.53 -18.29
C GLU A 143 9.51 17.17 -18.01
N GLU A 144 8.81 17.93 -17.16
CA GLU A 144 7.38 17.74 -16.90
C GLU A 144 6.52 17.90 -18.16
N ALA A 145 6.81 18.92 -18.98
CA ALA A 145 6.13 19.11 -20.27
C ALA A 145 6.42 17.98 -21.27
N VAL A 146 7.70 17.56 -21.38
CA VAL A 146 8.10 16.43 -22.23
C VAL A 146 7.42 15.13 -21.79
N ASN A 147 7.43 14.83 -20.49
CA ASN A 147 6.79 13.63 -19.94
C ASN A 147 5.29 13.60 -20.19
N SER A 148 4.61 14.76 -20.11
CA SER A 148 3.18 14.87 -20.43
C SER A 148 2.90 14.52 -21.89
N VAL A 149 3.75 14.97 -22.81
CA VAL A 149 3.64 14.63 -24.24
C VAL A 149 3.93 13.16 -24.49
N LEU A 150 5.01 12.60 -23.92
CA LEU A 150 5.33 11.18 -24.04
C LEU A 150 4.17 10.32 -23.53
N THR A 151 3.67 10.61 -22.33
CA THR A 151 2.54 9.90 -21.71
C THR A 151 1.32 9.91 -22.61
N TYR A 152 0.96 11.06 -23.19
CA TYR A 152 -0.18 11.15 -24.11
C TYR A 152 -0.04 10.20 -25.31
N PHE A 153 1.11 10.20 -25.99
CA PHE A 153 1.30 9.33 -27.15
C PHE A 153 1.40 7.84 -26.76
N GLU A 154 2.07 7.53 -25.65
CA GLU A 154 2.18 6.17 -25.11
C GLU A 154 0.84 5.59 -24.67
N GLU A 155 -0.06 6.42 -24.13
CA GLU A 155 -1.45 6.04 -23.81
C GLU A 155 -2.31 5.82 -25.07
N ASN A 156 -1.92 6.40 -26.20
CA ASN A 156 -2.64 6.34 -27.48
C ASN A 156 -1.95 5.41 -28.50
N GLY A 157 -1.17 4.43 -28.03
CA GLY A 157 -0.65 3.35 -28.88
C GLY A 157 0.76 3.55 -29.43
N TYR A 158 1.52 4.55 -28.98
CA TYR A 158 2.88 4.82 -29.44
C TYR A 158 3.93 4.55 -28.33
N PRO A 159 4.25 3.28 -28.01
CA PRO A 159 5.14 2.89 -26.91
C PRO A 159 6.61 3.34 -27.06
N PHE A 160 7.02 3.74 -28.26
CA PHE A 160 8.41 4.11 -28.56
C PHE A 160 8.55 5.57 -28.97
N VAL A 161 7.55 6.40 -28.61
CA VAL A 161 7.58 7.83 -28.88
C VAL A 161 8.81 8.47 -28.22
N LYS A 162 9.42 9.43 -28.92
CA LYS A 162 10.55 10.21 -28.41
C LYS A 162 10.34 11.67 -28.73
N VAL A 163 10.64 12.52 -27.76
CA VAL A 163 10.84 13.96 -27.98
C VAL A 163 12.34 14.19 -28.05
N VAL A 164 12.81 14.73 -29.18
CA VAL A 164 14.23 14.97 -29.43
C VAL A 164 14.48 16.48 -29.48
N ILE A 165 15.41 16.95 -28.65
CA ILE A 165 15.89 18.33 -28.70
C ILE A 165 16.89 18.44 -29.86
N LYS A 166 16.46 19.03 -30.98
CA LYS A 166 17.33 19.23 -32.15
C LYS A 166 18.38 20.30 -31.87
N SER A 167 17.99 21.37 -31.18
CA SER A 167 18.90 22.47 -30.83
C SER A 167 18.29 23.38 -29.77
N VAL A 168 19.16 23.98 -28.95
CA VAL A 168 18.82 25.08 -28.04
C VAL A 168 19.64 26.29 -28.45
N PHE A 169 18.98 27.37 -28.86
CA PHE A 169 19.62 28.64 -29.21
C PHE A 169 19.49 29.60 -28.04
N LEU A 170 20.60 29.90 -27.38
CA LEU A 170 20.67 30.88 -26.31
C LEU A 170 21.06 32.24 -26.91
N ARG A 171 20.32 33.28 -26.55
CA ARG A 171 20.59 34.67 -26.95
C ARG A 171 20.69 35.52 -25.70
N SER A 172 21.71 36.38 -25.65
CA SER A 172 21.80 37.45 -24.66
C SER A 172 21.47 38.76 -25.34
N ASP A 173 20.50 39.49 -24.81
CA ASP A 173 20.18 40.86 -25.18
C ASP A 173 20.83 41.80 -24.17
N SER A 174 22.02 42.32 -24.51
CA SER A 174 22.76 43.24 -23.67
C SER A 174 22.08 44.60 -23.48
N VAL A 175 21.08 44.96 -24.31
CA VAL A 175 20.38 46.25 -24.21
C VAL A 175 19.27 46.17 -23.18
N ASN A 176 18.52 45.07 -23.16
CA ASN A 176 17.43 44.85 -22.21
C ASN A 176 17.83 44.01 -21.00
N GLU A 177 19.11 43.61 -20.91
CA GLU A 177 19.64 42.67 -19.91
C GLU A 177 18.82 41.36 -19.82
N LYS A 178 18.32 40.86 -20.95
CA LYS A 178 17.49 39.65 -21.00
C LYS A 178 18.18 38.52 -21.73
N ASN A 179 18.25 37.36 -21.08
CA ASN A 179 18.70 36.13 -21.70
C ASN A 179 17.49 35.32 -22.15
N SER A 180 17.49 34.86 -23.39
CA SER A 180 16.37 34.14 -23.98
C SER A 180 16.83 32.85 -24.68
N ALA A 181 16.02 31.80 -24.58
CA ALA A 181 16.22 30.55 -25.28
C ALA A 181 15.14 30.34 -26.36
N THR A 182 15.55 29.86 -27.53
CA THR A 182 14.65 29.25 -28.52
C THR A 182 14.98 27.77 -28.62
N ILE A 183 14.00 26.91 -28.37
CA ILE A 183 14.19 25.45 -28.35
C ILE A 183 13.54 24.85 -29.60
N LYS A 184 14.28 24.03 -30.35
CA LYS A 184 13.74 23.26 -31.47
C LYS A 184 13.56 21.81 -31.06
N LEU A 185 12.32 21.33 -31.13
CA LEU A 185 11.91 19.97 -30.77
C LEU A 185 11.42 19.22 -32.01
N SER A 186 11.75 17.94 -32.09
CA SER A 186 11.10 17.00 -33.00
C SER A 186 10.43 15.88 -32.21
N LEU A 187 9.36 15.33 -32.79
CA LEU A 187 8.60 14.22 -32.22
C LEU A 187 8.74 13.01 -33.13
N GLU A 188 9.39 11.97 -32.64
CA GLU A 188 9.47 10.68 -33.32
C GLU A 188 8.44 9.74 -32.69
N LYS A 189 7.22 9.72 -33.24
CA LYS A 189 6.10 8.90 -32.70
C LYS A 189 6.39 7.38 -32.74
N GLY A 190 7.20 6.94 -33.69
CA GLY A 190 7.38 5.50 -33.95
C GLY A 190 6.10 4.84 -34.48
N ASN A 191 6.05 3.52 -34.39
CA ASN A 191 4.93 2.74 -34.94
C ASN A 191 3.76 2.66 -33.95
N LEU A 192 2.54 2.88 -34.45
CA LEU A 192 1.32 2.55 -33.73
C LEU A 192 1.31 1.05 -33.44
N SER A 193 1.22 0.68 -32.16
CA SER A 193 1.42 -0.68 -31.68
C SER A 193 0.20 -1.21 -30.95
N ARG A 194 -0.07 -2.49 -31.14
CA ARG A 194 -1.11 -3.25 -30.45
C ARG A 194 -0.48 -4.33 -29.58
N ILE A 195 -1.23 -4.83 -28.61
CA ILE A 195 -0.81 -5.98 -27.81
C ILE A 195 -1.37 -7.24 -28.48
N ASP A 196 -0.56 -7.82 -29.38
CA ASP A 196 -0.94 -8.99 -30.18
C ASP A 196 -0.75 -10.29 -29.38
N LYS A 197 0.30 -10.33 -28.55
CA LYS A 197 0.65 -11.51 -27.76
C LYS A 197 1.13 -11.14 -26.36
N VAL A 198 0.65 -11.88 -25.37
CA VAL A 198 1.19 -11.87 -24.01
C VAL A 198 1.97 -13.17 -23.81
N LYS A 199 3.15 -13.08 -23.21
CA LYS A 199 3.97 -14.23 -22.83
C LYS A 199 4.26 -14.15 -21.33
N VAL A 200 3.82 -15.15 -20.58
CA VAL A 200 4.12 -15.26 -19.16
C VAL A 200 5.27 -16.25 -18.93
N ARG A 201 6.15 -15.95 -17.98
CA ARG A 201 7.27 -16.79 -17.56
C ARG A 201 7.33 -16.91 -16.04
N GLY A 202 7.73 -18.09 -15.56
CA GLY A 202 7.90 -18.37 -14.13
C GLY A 202 6.63 -18.79 -13.39
N ASN A 203 5.53 -19.00 -14.12
CA ASN A 203 4.27 -19.58 -13.60
C ASN A 203 4.27 -21.11 -13.79
N SER A 204 4.84 -21.82 -12.82
CA SER A 204 4.92 -23.30 -12.86
C SER A 204 3.64 -23.98 -12.38
N PHE A 205 2.95 -23.36 -11.42
CA PHE A 205 1.74 -23.88 -10.81
C PHE A 205 0.49 -23.08 -11.22
N THR A 206 0.62 -21.76 -11.30
CA THR A 206 -0.46 -20.83 -11.62
C THR A 206 -0.74 -20.81 -13.12
N ASN A 207 -2.00 -20.97 -13.49
CA ASN A 207 -2.41 -20.92 -14.88
C ASN A 207 -2.14 -19.54 -15.48
N GLU A 208 -1.64 -19.52 -16.70
CA GLU A 208 -1.29 -18.28 -17.41
C GLU A 208 -2.48 -17.31 -17.48
N ASN A 209 -3.70 -17.82 -17.66
CA ASN A 209 -4.93 -17.03 -17.69
C ASN A 209 -5.19 -16.22 -16.41
N VAL A 210 -4.74 -16.71 -15.24
CA VAL A 210 -4.85 -15.97 -13.97
C VAL A 210 -4.01 -14.71 -14.00
N ILE A 211 -2.87 -14.74 -14.68
CA ILE A 211 -1.95 -13.62 -14.79
C ILE A 211 -2.41 -12.68 -15.92
N ILE A 212 -2.80 -13.24 -17.06
CA ILE A 212 -3.26 -12.46 -18.22
C ILE A 212 -4.53 -11.67 -17.89
N ARG A 213 -5.51 -12.25 -17.18
CA ARG A 213 -6.76 -11.53 -16.87
C ARG A 213 -6.54 -10.28 -16.02
N GLU A 214 -5.49 -10.25 -15.19
CA GLU A 214 -5.13 -9.06 -14.40
C GLU A 214 -4.60 -7.90 -15.26
N LEU A 215 -4.25 -8.13 -16.53
CA LEU A 215 -3.97 -7.02 -17.46
C LEU A 215 -5.23 -6.19 -17.73
N ARG A 216 -6.42 -6.81 -17.64
CA ARG A 216 -7.70 -6.22 -18.05
C ARG A 216 -7.67 -5.68 -19.50
N LEU A 217 -6.96 -6.39 -20.37
CA LEU A 217 -6.78 -6.04 -21.79
C LEU A 217 -7.49 -7.03 -22.70
N SER A 218 -8.02 -6.53 -23.81
CA SER A 218 -8.47 -7.37 -24.91
C SER A 218 -7.31 -7.67 -25.86
N LYS A 219 -7.27 -8.88 -26.42
CA LYS A 219 -6.27 -9.22 -27.45
C LYS A 219 -6.41 -8.30 -28.67
N GLY A 220 -5.31 -7.71 -29.14
CA GLY A 220 -5.30 -6.78 -30.28
C GLY A 220 -5.70 -5.34 -29.94
N GLU A 221 -5.90 -5.03 -28.66
CA GLU A 221 -6.11 -3.66 -28.19
C GLU A 221 -4.85 -2.81 -28.41
N LEU A 222 -5.02 -1.49 -28.55
CA LEU A 222 -3.91 -0.55 -28.65
C LEU A 222 -3.06 -0.60 -27.37
N TYR A 223 -1.75 -0.40 -27.53
CA TYR A 223 -0.85 -0.25 -26.40
C TYR A 223 -1.26 0.96 -25.54
N SER A 224 -1.17 0.80 -24.21
CA SER A 224 -1.37 1.89 -23.26
C SER A 224 -0.40 1.72 -22.10
N GLN A 225 0.56 2.62 -21.97
CA GLN A 225 1.57 2.59 -20.92
C GLN A 225 0.94 2.60 -19.53
N LYS A 226 -0.07 3.45 -19.32
CA LYS A 226 -0.84 3.50 -18.07
C LYS A 226 -1.32 2.12 -17.60
N ARG A 227 -1.89 1.31 -18.51
CA ARG A 227 -2.38 -0.03 -18.14
C ARG A 227 -1.26 -1.01 -17.81
N VAL A 228 -0.10 -0.86 -18.48
CA VAL A 228 1.12 -1.63 -18.19
C VAL A 228 1.67 -1.26 -16.81
N ASP A 229 1.66 0.02 -16.45
CA ASP A 229 2.16 0.52 -15.16
C ASP A 229 1.24 0.16 -13.98
N GLU A 230 -0.07 0.04 -14.24
CA GLU A 230 -1.03 -0.42 -13.22
C GLU A 230 -1.00 -1.95 -13.02
N PHE A 231 -0.50 -2.72 -13.99
CA PHE A 231 -0.50 -4.19 -13.91
C PHE A 231 0.24 -4.74 -12.69
N PRO A 232 1.46 -4.26 -12.33
CA PRO A 232 2.13 -4.64 -11.10
C PRO A 232 1.25 -4.51 -9.85
N LYS A 233 0.44 -3.45 -9.75
CA LYS A 233 -0.46 -3.26 -8.60
C LYS A 233 -1.48 -4.40 -8.54
N ARG A 234 -2.13 -4.73 -9.65
CA ARG A 234 -3.16 -5.78 -9.72
C ARG A 234 -2.60 -7.17 -9.45
N ILE A 235 -1.50 -7.54 -10.11
CA ILE A 235 -0.92 -8.88 -9.95
C ILE A 235 -0.34 -9.09 -8.55
N ASN A 236 0.25 -8.05 -7.94
CA ASN A 236 0.80 -8.14 -6.60
C ASN A 236 -0.29 -8.25 -5.52
N ARG A 237 -1.51 -7.74 -5.77
CA ARG A 237 -2.69 -7.92 -4.89
C ARG A 237 -3.15 -9.37 -4.81
N LEU A 238 -2.95 -10.18 -5.86
CA LEU A 238 -3.22 -11.63 -5.78
C LEU A 238 -2.35 -12.31 -4.73
N ARG A 239 -1.11 -11.81 -4.55
CA ARG A 239 -0.10 -12.34 -3.64
C ARG A 239 0.28 -13.79 -3.94
N PHE A 240 0.17 -14.23 -5.19
CA PHE A 240 0.67 -15.53 -5.63
C PHE A 240 2.15 -15.51 -5.98
N PHE A 241 2.72 -14.32 -6.12
CA PHE A 241 4.07 -14.08 -6.58
C PHE A 241 4.85 -13.18 -5.61
N GLU A 242 6.17 -13.21 -5.72
CA GLU A 242 7.04 -12.09 -5.28
C GLU A 242 6.69 -10.81 -6.07
N PRO A 243 7.10 -9.61 -5.60
CA PRO A 243 6.81 -8.37 -6.30
C PRO A 243 7.16 -8.42 -7.79
N VAL A 244 6.13 -8.33 -8.63
CA VAL A 244 6.26 -8.41 -10.09
C VAL A 244 6.61 -7.02 -10.63
N PRO A 245 7.68 -6.88 -11.44
CA PRO A 245 8.04 -5.62 -12.08
C PRO A 245 7.06 -5.26 -13.23
N PRO A 246 7.09 -4.02 -13.74
CA PRO A 246 6.36 -3.66 -14.95
C PRO A 246 6.68 -4.60 -16.11
N PRO A 247 5.66 -5.06 -16.87
CA PRO A 247 5.86 -5.89 -18.05
C PRO A 247 6.72 -5.20 -19.10
N GLN A 248 7.49 -5.98 -19.85
CA GLN A 248 8.30 -5.46 -20.96
C GLN A 248 7.55 -5.57 -22.27
N PHE A 249 7.50 -4.48 -23.04
CA PHE A 249 6.90 -4.46 -24.36
C PHE A 249 7.96 -4.36 -25.46
N TYR A 250 7.81 -5.17 -26.51
CA TYR A 250 8.69 -5.11 -27.69
C TYR A 250 7.94 -5.54 -28.95
N ILE A 251 8.42 -5.08 -30.10
CA ILE A 251 7.93 -5.54 -31.41
C ILE A 251 8.82 -6.71 -31.87
N ASN A 252 8.22 -7.85 -32.19
CA ASN A 252 8.95 -9.01 -32.67
C ASN A 252 9.34 -8.89 -34.16
N SER A 253 10.11 -9.85 -34.67
CA SER A 253 10.54 -9.86 -36.09
C SER A 253 9.41 -9.95 -37.12
N LYS A 254 8.17 -10.24 -36.69
CA LYS A 254 6.96 -10.26 -37.53
C LYS A 254 6.18 -8.94 -37.48
N GLY A 255 6.63 -7.95 -36.71
CA GLY A 255 5.93 -6.69 -36.51
C GLY A 255 4.82 -6.77 -35.45
N GLU A 256 4.69 -7.87 -34.72
CA GLU A 256 3.67 -8.04 -33.68
C GLU A 256 4.17 -7.46 -32.35
N GLY A 257 3.31 -6.75 -31.62
CA GLY A 257 3.59 -6.25 -30.28
C GLY A 257 3.44 -7.35 -29.24
N VAL A 258 4.53 -7.62 -28.51
CA VAL A 258 4.60 -8.70 -27.52
C VAL A 258 4.86 -8.11 -26.13
N LEU A 259 4.00 -8.47 -25.18
CA LEU A 259 4.16 -8.16 -23.77
C LEU A 259 4.74 -9.37 -23.03
N ILE A 260 5.89 -9.20 -22.37
CA ILE A 260 6.50 -10.22 -21.52
C ILE A 260 6.23 -9.90 -20.05
N ILE A 261 5.70 -10.89 -19.34
CA ILE A 261 5.46 -10.84 -17.91
C ILE A 261 6.31 -11.93 -17.25
N GLU A 262 7.20 -11.52 -16.35
CA GLU A 262 8.03 -12.44 -15.59
C GLU A 262 7.56 -12.44 -14.13
N VAL A 263 7.16 -13.60 -13.64
CA VAL A 263 6.68 -13.79 -12.27
C VAL A 263 7.55 -14.81 -11.55
N LYS A 264 7.56 -14.73 -10.22
CA LYS A 264 8.18 -15.74 -9.36
C LYS A 264 7.17 -16.16 -8.30
N GLU A 265 6.70 -17.38 -8.40
CA GLU A 265 5.68 -17.94 -7.50
C GLU A 265 6.19 -18.09 -6.06
N LYS A 266 5.29 -17.92 -5.10
CA LYS A 266 5.52 -18.18 -3.68
C LYS A 266 4.44 -19.09 -3.10
N GLN A 267 4.71 -19.70 -1.95
CA GLN A 267 3.70 -20.51 -1.25
C GLN A 267 2.61 -19.61 -0.66
N THR A 268 1.35 -19.95 -0.94
CA THR A 268 0.17 -19.16 -0.57
C THR A 268 -0.82 -19.91 0.31
N ASN A 269 -0.56 -21.20 0.55
CA ASN A 269 -1.40 -22.05 1.37
C ASN A 269 -0.88 -22.04 2.79
N ASN A 270 -1.79 -21.89 3.74
CA ASN A 270 -1.49 -21.82 5.16
C ASN A 270 -2.36 -22.80 5.96
N PHE A 271 -1.76 -23.45 6.95
CA PHE A 271 -2.41 -24.44 7.81
C PHE A 271 -1.88 -24.31 9.23
N ASP A 272 -2.75 -23.89 10.14
CA ASP A 272 -2.39 -23.64 11.53
C ASP A 272 -3.49 -24.15 12.45
N GLY A 273 -3.10 -24.77 13.56
CA GLY A 273 -4.07 -25.22 14.53
C GLY A 273 -3.46 -25.77 15.78
N ILE A 274 -4.24 -25.73 16.85
CA ILE A 274 -3.94 -26.36 18.12
C ILE A 274 -5.16 -27.19 18.46
N ILE A 275 -4.98 -28.48 18.71
CA ILE A 275 -6.04 -29.39 19.12
C ILE A 275 -5.63 -30.01 20.45
N GLY A 276 -6.51 -29.90 21.43
CA GLY A 276 -6.42 -30.56 22.72
C GLY A 276 -7.57 -31.55 22.92
N TYR A 277 -7.38 -32.51 23.81
CA TYR A 277 -8.43 -33.40 24.27
C TYR A 277 -8.64 -33.19 25.77
N ILE A 278 -9.86 -32.87 26.17
CA ILE A 278 -10.25 -32.74 27.57
C ILE A 278 -10.96 -34.04 27.97
N PRO A 279 -10.36 -34.88 28.84
CA PRO A 279 -10.98 -36.10 29.31
C PRO A 279 -12.21 -35.78 30.17
N SER A 280 -13.11 -36.76 30.29
CA SER A 280 -14.28 -36.60 31.15
C SER A 280 -13.88 -36.57 32.62
N THR A 281 -14.55 -35.74 33.41
CA THR A 281 -14.44 -35.70 34.87
C THR A 281 -15.66 -36.32 35.56
N LYS A 282 -16.69 -36.75 34.82
CA LYS A 282 -17.92 -37.36 35.35
C LYS A 282 -18.22 -38.70 34.68
N GLU A 283 -18.75 -39.68 35.43
CA GLU A 283 -19.02 -41.05 34.94
C GLU A 283 -19.89 -41.11 33.67
N ASN A 284 -20.82 -40.17 33.49
CA ASN A 284 -21.76 -40.15 32.35
C ASN A 284 -21.41 -39.12 31.26
N GLU A 285 -20.25 -38.48 31.32
CA GLU A 285 -19.78 -37.57 30.28
C GLU A 285 -18.67 -38.22 29.43
N LYS A 286 -18.68 -37.99 28.12
CA LYS A 286 -17.54 -38.33 27.26
C LYS A 286 -16.55 -37.16 27.24
N GLY A 287 -15.25 -37.43 27.11
CA GLY A 287 -14.28 -36.37 26.83
C GLY A 287 -14.55 -35.68 25.48
N TYR A 288 -13.96 -34.51 25.25
CA TYR A 288 -14.18 -33.73 24.03
C TYR A 288 -12.90 -33.09 23.51
N PHE A 289 -12.84 -32.88 22.20
CA PHE A 289 -11.78 -32.10 21.58
C PHE A 289 -12.04 -30.61 21.74
N THR A 290 -10.97 -29.87 22.00
CA THR A 290 -10.93 -28.41 22.12
C THR A 290 -9.83 -27.87 21.24
N GLY A 291 -9.88 -26.58 20.90
CA GLY A 291 -8.82 -25.89 20.20
C GLY A 291 -9.33 -25.12 18.98
N LEU A 292 -8.41 -24.85 18.05
CA LEU A 292 -8.68 -24.10 16.84
C LEU A 292 -7.94 -24.72 15.66
N VAL A 293 -8.54 -24.70 14.48
CA VAL A 293 -7.96 -25.12 13.21
C VAL A 293 -8.31 -24.08 12.17
N ASN A 294 -7.30 -23.56 11.49
CA ASN A 294 -7.41 -22.63 10.39
C ASN A 294 -6.67 -23.18 9.18
N ILE A 295 -7.41 -23.35 8.07
CA ILE A 295 -6.87 -23.76 6.79
C ILE A 295 -7.21 -22.68 5.79
N SER A 296 -6.21 -22.14 5.10
CA SER A 296 -6.38 -21.18 4.01
C SER A 296 -5.67 -21.73 2.78
N LEU A 297 -6.44 -22.12 1.78
CA LEU A 297 -5.94 -22.59 0.50
C LEU A 297 -6.21 -21.51 -0.54
N ARG A 298 -5.15 -20.89 -1.05
CA ARG A 298 -5.25 -19.83 -2.07
C ARG A 298 -4.66 -20.37 -3.37
N ASN A 299 -5.21 -19.94 -4.49
CA ASN A 299 -4.79 -20.40 -5.81
C ASN A 299 -4.96 -21.91 -6.03
N LEU A 300 -6.08 -22.49 -5.58
CA LEU A 300 -6.39 -23.91 -5.74
C LEU A 300 -6.21 -24.36 -7.20
N PHE A 301 -5.38 -25.39 -7.40
CA PHE A 301 -5.03 -25.93 -8.72
C PHE A 301 -4.53 -24.88 -9.73
N GLY A 302 -3.90 -23.80 -9.24
CA GLY A 302 -3.40 -22.73 -10.09
C GLY A 302 -4.47 -21.83 -10.73
N THR A 303 -5.73 -21.89 -10.27
CA THR A 303 -6.86 -21.18 -10.92
C THR A 303 -7.17 -19.82 -10.30
N GLY A 304 -6.48 -19.45 -9.23
CA GLY A 304 -6.81 -18.31 -8.37
C GLY A 304 -7.96 -18.56 -7.39
N ARG A 305 -8.70 -19.66 -7.52
CA ARG A 305 -9.74 -20.07 -6.56
C ARG A 305 -9.17 -20.17 -5.15
N ALA A 306 -9.98 -19.85 -4.16
CA ALA A 306 -9.57 -19.98 -2.77
C ALA A 306 -10.64 -20.70 -1.95
N ALA A 307 -10.19 -21.47 -0.96
CA ALA A 307 -11.06 -22.06 0.06
C ALA A 307 -10.44 -21.87 1.43
N ALA A 308 -11.27 -21.64 2.43
CA ALA A 308 -10.83 -21.62 3.83
C ALA A 308 -11.78 -22.38 4.74
N LEU A 309 -11.20 -22.91 5.80
CA LEU A 309 -11.88 -23.52 6.92
C LEU A 309 -11.35 -22.87 8.21
N ARG A 310 -12.25 -22.34 9.03
CA ARG A 310 -11.98 -22.00 10.42
C ARG A 310 -12.86 -22.85 11.31
N TRP A 311 -12.28 -23.55 12.26
CA TRP A 311 -12.98 -24.25 13.32
C TRP A 311 -12.39 -23.84 14.65
N ASN A 312 -13.23 -23.49 15.62
CA ASN A 312 -12.81 -23.22 16.99
C ASN A 312 -13.80 -23.84 17.98
N LYS A 313 -13.26 -24.35 19.08
CA LYS A 313 -14.01 -24.98 20.17
C LYS A 313 -13.24 -24.82 21.47
N PHE A 314 -13.41 -23.69 22.15
CA PHE A 314 -12.75 -23.45 23.44
C PHE A 314 -13.50 -24.07 24.62
N GLU A 315 -14.83 -24.08 24.55
CA GLU A 315 -15.68 -24.67 25.58
C GLU A 315 -16.38 -25.94 25.07
N ARG A 316 -16.80 -26.82 25.99
CA ARG A 316 -17.47 -28.09 25.65
C ARG A 316 -18.69 -27.89 24.74
N ASN A 317 -19.45 -26.84 25.03
CA ASN A 317 -20.77 -26.57 24.47
C ASN A 317 -20.81 -25.36 23.52
N SER A 318 -19.64 -24.79 23.20
CA SER A 318 -19.50 -23.72 22.22
C SER A 318 -18.56 -24.13 21.10
N GLN A 319 -18.97 -23.82 19.88
CA GLN A 319 -18.20 -24.16 18.68
C GLN A 319 -18.54 -23.16 17.58
N GLU A 320 -17.55 -22.74 16.82
CA GLU A 320 -17.78 -22.12 15.52
C GLU A 320 -17.10 -22.92 14.40
N LEU A 321 -17.75 -22.92 13.25
CA LEU A 321 -17.25 -23.47 12.00
C LEU A 321 -17.56 -22.46 10.91
N GLU A 322 -16.54 -22.05 10.16
CA GLU A 322 -16.68 -21.20 8.98
C GLU A 322 -16.01 -21.88 7.80
N LEU A 323 -16.73 -22.04 6.70
CA LEU A 323 -16.21 -22.51 5.42
C LEU A 323 -16.40 -21.40 4.40
N LYS A 324 -15.32 -21.01 3.72
CA LYS A 324 -15.35 -19.99 2.67
C LYS A 324 -14.87 -20.57 1.36
N TYR A 325 -15.48 -20.13 0.27
CA TYR A 325 -15.04 -20.41 -1.09
C TYR A 325 -15.09 -19.13 -1.92
N LEU A 326 -14.08 -18.93 -2.76
CA LEU A 326 -13.96 -17.81 -3.68
C LEU A 326 -13.74 -18.35 -5.10
N GLU A 327 -14.66 -18.04 -6.00
CA GLU A 327 -14.49 -18.15 -7.45
C GLU A 327 -14.14 -16.76 -8.00
N PRO A 328 -12.87 -16.49 -8.32
CA PRO A 328 -12.49 -15.22 -8.91
C PRO A 328 -12.76 -15.22 -10.41
N TRP A 329 -13.11 -14.05 -10.94
CA TRP A 329 -13.34 -13.84 -12.37
C TRP A 329 -14.35 -14.84 -12.98
N PHE A 330 -15.53 -14.93 -12.38
CA PHE A 330 -16.61 -15.82 -12.80
C PHE A 330 -16.93 -15.61 -14.29
N LEU A 331 -16.88 -16.71 -15.06
CA LEU A 331 -17.08 -16.71 -16.52
C LEU A 331 -16.16 -15.73 -17.28
N ASN A 332 -14.94 -15.50 -16.78
CA ASN A 332 -13.96 -14.54 -17.32
C ASN A 332 -14.40 -13.06 -17.28
N PHE A 333 -15.45 -12.73 -16.56
CA PHE A 333 -15.83 -11.36 -16.27
C PHE A 333 -15.22 -10.91 -14.94
N PRO A 334 -15.03 -9.61 -14.69
CA PRO A 334 -14.46 -9.08 -13.44
C PRO A 334 -15.46 -9.16 -12.27
N PHE A 335 -16.08 -10.32 -12.09
CA PHE A 335 -16.94 -10.65 -10.96
C PHE A 335 -16.31 -11.75 -10.13
N ASN A 336 -16.30 -11.59 -8.82
CA ASN A 336 -16.01 -12.68 -7.90
C ASN A 336 -17.32 -13.24 -7.33
N ILE A 337 -17.37 -14.55 -7.13
CA ILE A 337 -18.42 -15.20 -6.34
C ILE A 337 -17.79 -15.70 -5.06
N SER A 338 -18.29 -15.21 -3.93
CA SER A 338 -17.90 -15.67 -2.60
C SER A 338 -19.03 -16.44 -1.96
N LEU A 339 -18.75 -17.61 -1.39
CA LEU A 339 -19.70 -18.41 -0.63
C LEU A 339 -19.15 -18.58 0.80
N ASN A 340 -19.96 -18.29 1.80
CA ASN A 340 -19.62 -18.42 3.21
C ASN A 340 -20.69 -19.22 3.95
N LEU A 341 -20.31 -20.38 4.49
CA LEU A 341 -21.10 -21.14 5.45
C LEU A 341 -20.53 -20.90 6.85
N TYR A 342 -21.31 -20.29 7.72
CA TYR A 342 -20.97 -20.09 9.13
C TYR A 342 -21.94 -20.86 10.02
N GLN A 343 -21.42 -21.61 10.98
CA GLN A 343 -22.20 -22.27 12.02
C GLN A 343 -21.63 -21.92 13.39
N ARG A 344 -22.52 -21.56 14.30
CA ARG A 344 -22.22 -21.32 15.70
C ARG A 344 -23.11 -22.17 16.60
N ILE A 345 -22.51 -22.78 17.60
CA ILE A 345 -23.18 -23.37 18.74
C ILE A 345 -22.79 -22.51 19.93
N GLN A 346 -23.77 -21.97 20.66
CA GLN A 346 -23.53 -21.08 21.80
C GLN A 346 -23.98 -21.75 23.09
N ASP A 347 -23.06 -22.22 23.94
CA ASP A 347 -23.26 -22.64 25.34
C ASP A 347 -24.60 -23.32 25.67
N THR A 348 -25.05 -24.27 24.84
CA THR A 348 -26.36 -24.95 24.98
C THR A 348 -27.59 -24.02 24.95
N THR A 349 -27.48 -22.83 24.36
CA THR A 349 -28.58 -21.86 24.19
C THR A 349 -29.20 -21.98 22.80
N TYR A 350 -28.39 -21.94 21.75
CA TYR A 350 -28.86 -22.06 20.36
C TYR A 350 -27.76 -22.53 19.40
N VAL A 351 -28.21 -23.00 18.25
CA VAL A 351 -27.39 -23.23 17.06
C VAL A 351 -27.82 -22.21 16.00
N GLN A 352 -26.86 -21.47 15.46
CA GLN A 352 -27.06 -20.52 14.37
C GLN A 352 -26.30 -21.04 13.15
N ARG A 353 -26.94 -21.04 11.99
CA ARG A 353 -26.32 -21.39 10.72
C ARG A 353 -26.65 -20.31 9.69
N LYS A 354 -25.61 -19.77 9.05
CA LYS A 354 -25.70 -18.74 8.02
C LYS A 354 -25.06 -19.28 6.75
N PHE A 355 -25.71 -19.08 5.62
CA PHE A 355 -25.14 -19.29 4.30
C PHE A 355 -25.26 -17.99 3.53
N ILE A 356 -24.13 -17.37 3.20
CA ILE A 356 -24.05 -16.09 2.51
C ILE A 356 -23.36 -16.31 1.16
N GLY A 357 -23.98 -15.86 0.09
CA GLY A 357 -23.39 -15.71 -1.22
C GLY A 357 -23.19 -14.22 -1.52
N GLU A 358 -22.04 -13.87 -2.08
CA GLU A 358 -21.74 -12.52 -2.55
C GLU A 358 -21.32 -12.55 -4.01
N ILE A 359 -21.89 -11.66 -4.81
CA ILE A 359 -21.46 -11.40 -6.19
C ILE A 359 -20.79 -10.03 -6.19
N GLU A 360 -19.47 -10.00 -6.30
CA GLU A 360 -18.65 -8.79 -6.23
C GLU A 360 -18.20 -8.36 -7.62
N TYR A 361 -18.52 -7.14 -8.03
CA TYR A 361 -18.00 -6.49 -9.23
C TYR A 361 -16.73 -5.69 -8.93
N LEU A 362 -15.66 -5.97 -9.66
CA LEU A 362 -14.35 -5.32 -9.52
C LEU A 362 -14.24 -4.08 -10.40
N ALA A 363 -14.89 -2.98 -10.01
CA ALA A 363 -14.96 -1.74 -10.78
C ALA A 363 -13.56 -1.19 -11.13
N THR A 364 -12.66 -1.12 -10.15
CA THR A 364 -11.24 -0.77 -10.35
C THR A 364 -10.35 -1.76 -9.60
N GLU A 365 -9.05 -1.49 -9.50
CA GLU A 365 -8.12 -2.23 -8.63
C GLU A 365 -8.40 -2.01 -7.13
N ASP A 366 -8.95 -0.85 -6.78
CA ASP A 366 -9.15 -0.46 -5.38
C ASP A 366 -10.64 -0.44 -4.99
N ILE A 367 -11.56 -0.29 -5.94
CA ILE A 367 -12.99 -0.15 -5.70
C ILE A 367 -13.75 -1.37 -6.20
N SER A 368 -14.58 -1.95 -5.33
CA SER A 368 -15.53 -3.00 -5.70
C SER A 368 -16.88 -2.81 -5.00
N ALA A 369 -17.92 -3.38 -5.59
CA ALA A 369 -19.25 -3.42 -4.99
C ALA A 369 -19.81 -4.84 -5.09
N SER A 370 -20.44 -5.34 -4.03
CA SER A 370 -21.04 -6.67 -4.02
C SER A 370 -22.52 -6.67 -3.64
N LEU A 371 -23.27 -7.57 -4.29
CA LEU A 371 -24.61 -7.96 -3.89
C LEU A 371 -24.51 -9.13 -2.91
N ILE A 372 -25.13 -8.99 -1.74
CA ILE A 372 -25.18 -10.00 -0.68
C ILE A 372 -26.53 -10.72 -0.76
N LEU A 373 -26.51 -12.04 -0.76
CA LEU A 373 -27.67 -12.91 -0.62
C LEU A 373 -27.41 -13.89 0.52
N GLY A 374 -28.31 -13.97 1.49
CA GLY A 374 -28.11 -14.76 2.69
C GLY A 374 -29.32 -15.57 3.09
N THR A 375 -29.08 -16.74 3.66
CA THR A 375 -30.07 -17.49 4.43
C THR A 375 -29.49 -17.76 5.80
N GLU A 376 -30.35 -17.72 6.83
CA GLU A 376 -29.94 -18.00 8.19
C GLU A 376 -31.04 -18.79 8.90
N SER A 377 -30.61 -19.73 9.74
CA SER A 377 -31.48 -20.46 10.66
C SER A 377 -30.93 -20.37 12.07
N VAL A 378 -31.80 -20.04 13.01
CA VAL A 378 -31.52 -20.09 14.44
C VAL A 378 -32.41 -21.14 15.06
N ILE A 379 -31.82 -22.06 15.83
CA ILE A 379 -32.51 -23.19 16.46
C ILE A 379 -32.16 -23.17 17.95
N PRO A 380 -33.13 -22.98 18.86
CA PRO A 380 -32.87 -23.04 20.29
C PRO A 380 -32.51 -24.47 20.71
N SER A 381 -31.62 -24.58 21.70
CA SER A 381 -31.28 -25.88 22.28
C SER A 381 -32.44 -26.40 23.14
N VAL A 382 -32.74 -27.70 23.02
CA VAL A 382 -33.77 -28.36 23.82
C VAL A 382 -33.25 -28.58 25.24
N ARG A 383 -34.07 -28.22 26.24
CA ARG A 383 -33.77 -28.39 27.67
C ARG A 383 -34.91 -29.13 28.37
N THR A 384 -34.59 -29.87 29.42
CA THR A 384 -35.57 -30.59 30.26
C THR A 384 -36.54 -29.63 30.94
N ILE A 385 -36.07 -28.45 31.34
CA ILE A 385 -36.90 -27.34 31.81
C ILE A 385 -36.90 -26.26 30.72
N PRO A 386 -38.07 -25.93 30.13
CA PRO A 386 -38.15 -24.96 29.05
C PRO A 386 -37.88 -23.55 29.58
N VAL A 387 -36.68 -23.03 29.27
CA VAL A 387 -36.30 -21.63 29.47
C VAL A 387 -36.19 -20.98 28.10
N PHE A 388 -36.84 -19.83 27.92
CA PHE A 388 -36.71 -19.08 26.67
C PHE A 388 -35.26 -18.60 26.49
N THR A 389 -34.65 -18.92 25.34
CA THR A 389 -33.34 -18.41 24.94
C THR A 389 -33.46 -17.53 23.71
N VAL A 390 -33.88 -18.15 22.61
CA VAL A 390 -34.20 -17.55 21.31
C VAL A 390 -35.34 -18.33 20.67
N PHE A 391 -36.02 -17.71 19.72
CA PHE A 391 -36.96 -18.38 18.83
C PHE A 391 -36.22 -19.23 17.80
N SER A 392 -36.83 -20.36 17.44
CA SER A 392 -36.53 -20.98 16.17
C SER A 392 -36.95 -20.04 15.06
N SER A 393 -36.02 -19.66 14.19
CA SER A 393 -36.30 -18.71 13.12
C SER A 393 -35.56 -19.04 11.83
N SER A 394 -36.15 -18.58 10.74
CA SER A 394 -35.56 -18.61 9.39
C SER A 394 -35.48 -17.19 8.88
N ILE A 395 -34.31 -16.78 8.40
CA ILE A 395 -34.05 -15.43 7.91
C ILE A 395 -33.55 -15.51 6.47
N ILE A 396 -34.06 -14.62 5.62
CA ILE A 396 -33.54 -14.38 4.27
C ILE A 396 -33.00 -12.95 4.25
N THR A 397 -31.80 -12.77 3.71
CA THR A 397 -31.09 -11.49 3.67
C THR A 397 -30.75 -11.11 2.24
N THR A 398 -30.95 -9.84 1.91
CA THR A 398 -30.40 -9.20 0.72
C THR A 398 -29.67 -7.95 1.15
N GLY A 399 -28.50 -7.67 0.58
CA GLY A 399 -27.73 -6.49 0.93
C GLY A 399 -26.82 -6.03 -0.18
N LEU A 400 -26.22 -4.88 0.04
CA LEU A 400 -25.18 -4.29 -0.80
C LEU A 400 -23.97 -4.00 0.06
N ASN A 401 -22.80 -4.14 -0.53
CA ASN A 401 -21.54 -3.81 0.08
C ASN A 401 -20.67 -3.03 -0.89
N LEU A 402 -20.06 -1.95 -0.41
CA LEU A 402 -19.08 -1.15 -1.15
C LEU A 402 -17.75 -1.28 -0.44
N LYS A 403 -16.69 -1.58 -1.21
CA LYS A 403 -15.32 -1.70 -0.70
C LYS A 403 -14.39 -0.76 -1.46
N ILE A 404 -13.54 -0.06 -0.71
CA ILE A 404 -12.41 0.71 -1.22
C ILE A 404 -11.17 0.22 -0.46
N ASP A 405 -10.16 -0.30 -1.15
CA ASP A 405 -8.93 -0.81 -0.53
C ASP A 405 -7.70 -0.36 -1.32
N THR A 406 -7.03 0.68 -0.82
CA THR A 406 -5.81 1.26 -1.38
C THR A 406 -4.56 0.89 -0.57
N ARG A 407 -4.68 -0.05 0.37
CA ARG A 407 -3.56 -0.46 1.24
C ARG A 407 -2.41 -1.04 0.42
N ASP A 408 -1.20 -0.67 0.79
CA ASP A 408 0.03 -1.22 0.20
C ASP A 408 0.23 -2.72 0.50
N ASP A 409 -0.15 -3.15 1.71
CA ASP A 409 -0.16 -4.54 2.12
C ASP A 409 -1.40 -4.83 2.99
N PRO A 410 -2.37 -5.65 2.55
CA PRO A 410 -3.57 -5.95 3.35
C PRO A 410 -3.35 -6.60 4.74
N TYR A 411 -2.16 -7.11 5.08
CA TYR A 411 -1.92 -7.79 6.37
C TYR A 411 -1.07 -6.96 7.33
N SER A 412 -0.04 -6.28 6.81
CA SER A 412 0.79 -5.34 7.59
C SER A 412 0.90 -4.02 6.83
N PRO A 413 -0.22 -3.28 6.70
CA PRO A 413 -0.23 -2.05 5.90
C PRO A 413 0.65 -1.00 6.55
N THR A 414 1.41 -0.27 5.73
CA THR A 414 2.18 0.89 6.18
C THR A 414 1.57 2.21 5.69
N SER A 415 0.76 2.13 4.64
CA SER A 415 0.07 3.27 4.04
C SER A 415 -1.22 2.86 3.33
N GLY A 416 -2.08 3.83 3.06
CA GLY A 416 -3.34 3.63 2.35
C GLY A 416 -4.52 3.46 3.29
N LEU A 417 -5.68 3.16 2.71
CA LEU A 417 -6.95 3.04 3.43
C LEU A 417 -7.71 1.79 3.02
N HIS A 418 -8.54 1.31 3.93
CA HIS A 418 -9.52 0.25 3.67
C HIS A 418 -10.87 0.68 4.23
N PHE A 419 -11.87 0.72 3.39
CA PHE A 419 -13.22 1.12 3.74
C PHE A 419 -14.21 0.09 3.22
N ILE A 420 -15.06 -0.41 4.11
CA ILE A 420 -16.18 -1.28 3.78
C ILE A 420 -17.45 -0.62 4.31
N ASN A 421 -18.48 -0.52 3.47
CA ASN A 421 -19.81 -0.13 3.90
C ASN A 421 -20.81 -1.16 3.43
N SER A 422 -21.56 -1.73 4.37
CA SER A 422 -22.56 -2.77 4.09
C SER A 422 -23.92 -2.36 4.63
N TYR A 423 -24.93 -2.46 3.78
CA TYR A 423 -26.33 -2.34 4.14
C TYR A 423 -27.08 -3.60 3.76
N SER A 424 -27.82 -4.19 4.69
CA SER A 424 -28.64 -5.37 4.41
C SER A 424 -30.02 -5.28 5.02
N PHE A 425 -30.99 -5.80 4.29
CA PHE A 425 -32.37 -6.01 4.70
C PHE A 425 -32.59 -7.50 4.89
N SER A 426 -33.21 -7.88 6.00
CA SER A 426 -33.46 -9.27 6.36
C SER A 426 -34.92 -9.47 6.75
N ARG A 427 -35.57 -10.48 6.17
CA ARG A 427 -36.90 -10.93 6.57
C ARG A 427 -36.76 -12.16 7.45
N LYS A 428 -37.15 -12.03 8.72
CA LYS A 428 -37.08 -13.07 9.75
C LYS A 428 -38.47 -13.62 10.04
N ASN A 429 -38.61 -14.93 9.92
CA ASN A 429 -39.82 -15.67 10.30
C ASN A 429 -39.54 -16.48 11.57
N ILE A 430 -40.30 -16.23 12.63
CA ILE A 430 -40.30 -17.01 13.87
C ILE A 430 -41.21 -18.22 13.69
N ASN A 431 -40.65 -19.41 13.88
CA ASN A 431 -41.29 -20.70 13.64
C ASN A 431 -41.60 -21.48 14.93
N GLY A 432 -41.08 -21.04 16.07
CA GLY A 432 -41.27 -21.70 17.37
C GLY A 432 -40.24 -21.22 18.39
N PRO A 433 -40.15 -21.85 19.57
CA PRO A 433 -41.04 -22.90 20.07
C PRO A 433 -42.46 -22.36 20.35
N LEU A 434 -43.50 -23.13 20.02
CA LEU A 434 -44.90 -22.68 20.07
C LEU A 434 -45.33 -22.17 21.45
N GLN A 435 -44.78 -22.75 22.53
CA GLN A 435 -45.08 -22.35 23.91
C GLN A 435 -44.66 -20.91 24.26
N PHE A 436 -43.77 -20.29 23.45
CA PHE A 436 -43.31 -18.92 23.63
C PHE A 436 -43.89 -17.95 22.59
N ILE A 437 -44.72 -18.45 21.66
CA ILE A 437 -45.40 -17.62 20.66
C ILE A 437 -46.78 -17.23 21.22
N THR A 438 -46.93 -15.95 21.56
CA THR A 438 -48.21 -15.40 21.98
C THR A 438 -49.02 -14.89 20.78
N PRO A 439 -50.36 -14.79 20.87
CA PRO A 439 -51.19 -14.24 19.78
C PRO A 439 -50.83 -12.82 19.36
N GLN A 440 -50.20 -12.04 20.25
CA GLN A 440 -49.78 -10.66 20.00
C GLN A 440 -48.36 -10.57 19.41
N LEU A 441 -47.59 -11.67 19.40
CA LEU A 441 -46.25 -11.69 18.88
C LEU A 441 -46.28 -11.63 17.34
N ASN A 442 -45.68 -10.59 16.76
CA ASN A 442 -45.44 -10.58 15.33
C ASN A 442 -44.33 -11.60 15.01
N THR A 443 -44.68 -12.64 14.24
CA THR A 443 -43.74 -13.70 13.84
C THR A 443 -42.98 -13.36 12.56
N LYS A 444 -43.35 -12.30 11.83
CA LYS A 444 -42.67 -11.83 10.62
C LYS A 444 -42.04 -10.48 10.89
N LEU A 445 -40.72 -10.48 11.04
CA LEU A 445 -39.94 -9.31 11.42
C LEU A 445 -39.06 -8.88 10.25
N ASP A 446 -39.08 -7.59 9.95
CA ASP A 446 -38.14 -6.98 9.02
C ASP A 446 -37.01 -6.33 9.82
N LEU A 447 -35.77 -6.71 9.51
CA LEU A 447 -34.56 -6.21 10.15
C LEU A 447 -33.69 -5.49 9.12
N GLN A 448 -33.05 -4.40 9.53
CA GLN A 448 -32.04 -3.70 8.75
C GLN A 448 -30.72 -3.71 9.51
N ARG A 449 -29.62 -4.02 8.82
CA ARG A 449 -28.27 -3.95 9.37
C ARG A 449 -27.44 -2.98 8.55
N ILE A 450 -26.83 -2.02 9.25
CA ILE A 450 -25.84 -1.08 8.70
C ILE A 450 -24.51 -1.42 9.36
N ALA A 451 -23.47 -1.53 8.55
CA ALA A 451 -22.11 -1.76 9.00
C ALA A 451 -21.14 -0.87 8.22
N PHE A 452 -20.14 -0.32 8.90
CA PHE A 452 -18.99 0.25 8.24
C PHE A 452 -17.71 -0.12 8.98
N ASP A 453 -16.64 -0.29 8.21
CA ASP A 453 -15.27 -0.49 8.68
C ASP A 453 -14.40 0.51 7.93
N PHE A 454 -13.60 1.29 8.65
CA PHE A 454 -12.71 2.29 8.08
C PHE A 454 -11.34 2.19 8.74
N ASP A 455 -10.34 1.75 7.99
CA ASP A 455 -8.95 1.65 8.39
C ASP A 455 -8.10 2.63 7.58
N ILE A 456 -7.19 3.34 8.24
CA ILE A 456 -6.23 4.23 7.59
C ILE A 456 -4.84 4.10 8.24
N PHE A 457 -3.81 4.13 7.40
CA PHE A 457 -2.43 3.90 7.80
C PHE A 457 -1.52 5.03 7.31
N PHE A 458 -0.66 5.52 8.19
CA PHE A 458 0.30 6.58 7.90
C PHE A 458 1.70 6.17 8.30
N LEU A 459 2.62 6.11 7.34
CA LEU A 459 4.05 5.99 7.60
C LEU A 459 4.60 7.36 7.99
N LEU A 460 4.88 7.58 9.28
CA LEU A 460 5.38 8.86 9.78
C LEU A 460 6.87 9.04 9.48
N PHE A 461 7.65 8.03 9.83
CA PHE A 461 9.10 7.96 9.66
C PHE A 461 9.46 6.55 9.21
N SER A 462 10.74 6.30 8.93
CA SER A 462 11.21 4.95 8.63
C SER A 462 10.78 3.99 9.74
N ARG A 463 10.02 2.95 9.37
CA ARG A 463 9.53 1.86 10.24
C ARG A 463 8.54 2.27 11.34
N GLN A 464 7.95 3.46 11.30
CA GLN A 464 6.95 3.89 12.29
C GLN A 464 5.62 4.18 11.61
N VAL A 465 4.57 3.44 11.99
CA VAL A 465 3.25 3.52 11.37
C VAL A 465 2.21 3.90 12.41
N LEU A 466 1.39 4.90 12.10
CA LEU A 466 0.12 5.11 12.78
C LEU A 466 -0.98 4.35 12.06
N ALA A 467 -1.73 3.55 12.79
CA ALA A 467 -2.91 2.85 12.30
C ALA A 467 -4.15 3.31 13.08
N LEU A 468 -5.21 3.66 12.37
CA LEU A 468 -6.49 4.02 12.93
C LEU A 468 -7.58 3.19 12.26
N SER A 469 -8.35 2.46 13.05
CA SER A 469 -9.55 1.74 12.61
C SER A 469 -10.77 2.32 13.31
N ILE A 470 -11.84 2.61 12.58
CA ILE A 470 -13.13 3.06 13.11
C ILE A 470 -14.20 2.15 12.52
N ASN A 471 -14.96 1.48 13.38
CA ASN A 471 -15.91 0.47 12.97
C ASN A 471 -17.25 0.70 13.66
N GLY A 472 -18.35 0.60 12.91
CA GLY A 472 -19.69 0.78 13.44
C GLY A 472 -20.64 -0.27 12.93
N ARG A 473 -21.60 -0.66 13.78
CA ARG A 473 -22.68 -1.58 13.45
C ARG A 473 -23.99 -1.08 14.06
N GLU A 474 -25.06 -1.13 13.30
CA GLU A 474 -26.41 -0.79 13.77
C GLU A 474 -27.44 -1.79 13.24
N LEU A 475 -28.26 -2.30 14.16
CA LEU A 475 -29.38 -3.20 13.90
C LEU A 475 -30.68 -2.43 14.20
N ARG A 476 -31.55 -2.35 13.20
CA ARG A 476 -32.87 -1.72 13.29
C ARG A 476 -33.95 -2.74 13.00
N GLY A 477 -35.07 -2.62 13.70
CA GLY A 477 -36.19 -3.54 13.58
C GLY A 477 -37.07 -3.50 14.83
N PRO A 478 -38.22 -4.21 14.78
CA PRO A 478 -39.22 -4.17 15.85
C PRO A 478 -38.85 -4.99 17.08
N LEU A 479 -38.05 -6.06 16.92
CA LEU A 479 -37.64 -6.97 18.00
C LEU A 479 -36.29 -7.60 17.66
N PHE A 480 -35.41 -7.70 18.66
CA PHE A 480 -34.10 -8.35 18.53
C PHE A 480 -33.98 -9.51 19.51
N GLU A 481 -33.20 -10.50 19.12
CA GLU A 481 -32.79 -11.60 19.97
C GLU A 481 -31.28 -11.62 20.16
N ASN A 482 -30.77 -12.34 21.16
CA ASN A 482 -29.33 -12.46 21.39
C ASN A 482 -28.55 -12.95 20.15
N SER A 483 -29.18 -13.74 19.28
CA SER A 483 -28.59 -14.20 18.01
C SER A 483 -28.47 -13.10 16.95
N ASP A 484 -29.24 -12.01 17.09
CA ASP A 484 -29.26 -10.88 16.16
C ASP A 484 -28.29 -9.76 16.55
N LEU A 485 -28.01 -9.61 17.85
CA LEU A 485 -27.18 -8.54 18.42
C LEU A 485 -25.70 -8.66 18.00
N PHE A 486 -25.05 -7.51 17.87
CA PHE A 486 -23.60 -7.44 17.65
C PHE A 486 -22.83 -7.62 18.95
N LYS A 487 -21.57 -8.02 18.83
CA LYS A 487 -20.69 -8.37 19.94
C LYS A 487 -19.49 -7.44 19.96
N LEU A 488 -19.08 -7.04 21.16
CA LEU A 488 -17.97 -6.11 21.41
C LEU A 488 -17.13 -6.62 22.59
N GLY A 489 -15.82 -6.47 22.48
CA GLY A 489 -14.83 -6.94 23.46
C GLY A 489 -13.95 -8.06 22.89
N GLY A 490 -12.66 -8.03 23.24
CA GLY A 490 -11.69 -9.04 22.82
C GLY A 490 -10.63 -8.52 21.86
N THR A 491 -9.91 -9.46 21.26
CA THR A 491 -8.67 -9.21 20.49
C THR A 491 -8.92 -8.41 19.21
N SER A 492 -10.06 -8.64 18.54
CA SER A 492 -10.38 -8.03 17.24
C SER A 492 -11.26 -6.79 17.31
N THR A 493 -11.71 -6.39 18.50
CA THR A 493 -12.60 -5.23 18.67
C THR A 493 -12.09 -4.29 19.76
N LEU A 494 -12.39 -4.54 21.03
CA LEU A 494 -12.02 -3.70 22.16
C LEU A 494 -11.16 -4.50 23.14
N ARG A 495 -9.85 -4.32 23.08
CA ARG A 495 -8.90 -4.99 23.99
C ARG A 495 -9.03 -4.41 25.40
N GLY A 496 -8.64 -5.21 26.40
CA GLY A 496 -8.83 -4.90 27.83
C GLY A 496 -10.11 -5.48 28.44
N TYR A 497 -10.99 -6.04 27.60
CA TYR A 497 -12.23 -6.73 27.98
C TYR A 497 -12.23 -8.17 27.48
N ARG A 498 -13.09 -9.04 28.00
CA ARG A 498 -13.18 -10.44 27.54
C ARG A 498 -13.79 -10.51 26.13
N GLU A 499 -13.51 -11.59 25.42
CA GLU A 499 -14.13 -11.87 24.12
C GLU A 499 -15.66 -11.80 24.21
N GLU A 500 -16.26 -11.00 23.33
CA GLU A 500 -17.72 -10.85 23.22
C GLU A 500 -18.43 -10.43 24.52
N GLN A 501 -17.72 -9.73 25.43
CA GLN A 501 -18.25 -9.35 26.74
C GLN A 501 -19.53 -8.51 26.68
N PHE A 502 -19.68 -7.68 25.64
CA PHE A 502 -20.83 -6.79 25.47
C PHE A 502 -21.64 -7.15 24.23
N LEU A 503 -22.97 -7.09 24.37
CA LEU A 503 -23.93 -7.31 23.30
C LEU A 503 -24.75 -6.04 23.07
N GLY A 504 -24.89 -5.62 21.82
CA GLY A 504 -25.61 -4.39 21.49
C GLY A 504 -26.31 -4.42 20.13
N SER A 505 -27.42 -3.71 20.03
CA SER A 505 -28.07 -3.42 18.74
C SER A 505 -27.34 -2.29 18.00
N ARG A 506 -26.56 -1.49 18.72
CA ARG A 506 -25.64 -0.52 18.15
C ARG A 506 -24.30 -0.66 18.86
N ILE A 507 -23.23 -0.81 18.09
CA ILE A 507 -21.86 -0.78 18.59
C ILE A 507 -21.00 0.12 17.70
N LEU A 508 -20.04 0.80 18.31
CA LEU A 508 -19.02 1.60 17.64
C LEU A 508 -17.71 1.33 18.38
N TRP A 509 -16.62 1.07 17.66
CA TRP A 509 -15.31 0.98 18.30
C TRP A 509 -14.22 1.56 17.41
N THR A 510 -13.17 2.04 18.06
CA THR A 510 -12.00 2.60 17.41
C THR A 510 -10.75 1.91 17.93
N ASN A 511 -9.83 1.56 17.05
CA ASN A 511 -8.52 1.03 17.39
C ASN A 511 -7.45 2.00 16.90
N PHE A 512 -6.70 2.60 17.81
CA PHE A 512 -5.55 3.43 17.48
C PHE A 512 -4.27 2.70 17.87
N GLU A 513 -3.38 2.48 16.91
CA GLU A 513 -2.10 1.80 17.15
C GLU A 513 -0.92 2.63 16.63
N TYR A 514 0.10 2.75 17.47
CA TYR A 514 1.42 3.22 17.07
C TYR A 514 2.34 2.01 16.93
N ARG A 515 2.77 1.70 15.70
CA ARG A 515 3.50 0.49 15.34
C ARG A 515 4.96 0.81 15.02
N PHE A 516 5.87 0.01 15.54
CA PHE A 516 7.30 0.02 15.24
C PHE A 516 7.70 -1.27 14.50
N LEU A 517 7.98 -1.14 13.20
CA LEU A 517 8.29 -2.25 12.31
C LEU A 517 9.72 -2.77 12.56
N LEU A 518 9.83 -4.03 12.97
CA LEU A 518 11.09 -4.75 13.09
C LEU A 518 11.49 -5.37 11.75
N THR A 519 10.49 -5.92 11.04
CA THR A 519 10.58 -6.41 9.66
C THR A 519 9.32 -5.95 8.90
N ARG A 520 9.10 -6.45 7.67
CA ARG A 520 7.92 -6.09 6.86
C ARG A 520 6.59 -6.50 7.53
N ARG A 521 6.56 -7.63 8.24
CA ARG A 521 5.34 -8.19 8.86
C ARG A 521 5.48 -8.46 10.37
N THR A 522 6.63 -8.13 10.96
CA THR A 522 6.87 -8.21 12.40
C THR A 522 7.00 -6.81 12.98
N PHE A 523 6.20 -6.48 14.00
CA PHE A 523 6.21 -5.16 14.61
C PHE A 523 5.78 -5.19 16.08
N ALA A 524 6.33 -4.27 16.86
CA ALA A 524 5.81 -3.96 18.19
C ALA A 524 4.79 -2.82 18.09
N PHE A 525 3.81 -2.78 18.97
CA PHE A 525 2.82 -1.71 18.96
C PHE A 525 2.34 -1.32 20.35
N ALA A 526 2.04 -0.04 20.52
CA ALA A 526 1.21 0.48 21.60
C ALA A 526 -0.17 0.79 21.04
N PHE A 527 -1.22 0.52 21.80
CA PHE A 527 -2.58 0.77 21.33
C PHE A 527 -3.45 1.46 22.37
N PHE A 528 -4.46 2.16 21.87
CA PHE A 528 -5.57 2.72 22.62
C PHE A 528 -6.86 2.44 21.84
N ASP A 529 -7.73 1.65 22.44
CA ASP A 529 -9.01 1.26 21.89
C ASP A 529 -10.14 1.98 22.63
N THR A 530 -11.18 2.39 21.90
CA THR A 530 -12.43 2.89 22.48
C THR A 530 -13.61 2.09 21.96
N GLY A 531 -14.66 1.96 22.76
CA GLY A 531 -15.85 1.22 22.40
C GLY A 531 -17.10 1.85 22.98
N TYR A 532 -18.19 1.76 22.25
CA TYR A 532 -19.52 2.14 22.67
C TYR A 532 -20.46 1.00 22.31
N TYR A 533 -21.37 0.66 23.21
CA TYR A 533 -22.47 -0.25 22.92
C TYR A 533 -23.77 0.28 23.49
N LEU A 534 -24.86 -0.06 22.82
CA LEU A 534 -26.22 0.16 23.27
C LEU A 534 -27.01 -1.14 23.14
N ARG A 535 -27.51 -1.61 24.27
CA ARG A 535 -28.49 -2.67 24.40
C ARG A 535 -29.80 -2.07 24.89
N ASN A 536 -30.84 -2.16 24.06
CA ASN A 536 -32.18 -1.73 24.44
C ASN A 536 -32.77 -2.62 25.55
N ALA A 537 -33.67 -2.05 26.35
CA ALA A 537 -34.39 -2.80 27.37
C ALA A 537 -35.34 -3.82 26.72
N GLU A 538 -35.46 -4.99 27.33
CA GLU A 538 -36.47 -6.01 27.00
C GLU A 538 -37.27 -6.32 28.28
N PRO A 539 -38.33 -5.55 28.59
CA PRO A 539 -39.07 -5.70 29.85
C PRO A 539 -39.64 -7.11 30.06
N ASN A 540 -40.11 -7.74 28.98
CA ASN A 540 -40.65 -9.11 29.01
C ASN A 540 -39.61 -10.19 29.40
N LYS A 541 -38.32 -9.86 29.36
CA LYS A 541 -37.21 -10.74 29.75
C LYS A 541 -36.45 -10.23 30.98
N ASN A 542 -36.95 -9.19 31.66
CA ASN A 542 -36.27 -8.49 32.75
C ASN A 542 -34.87 -8.00 32.38
N ILE A 543 -34.65 -7.60 31.12
CA ILE A 543 -33.38 -7.04 30.66
C ILE A 543 -33.51 -5.52 30.66
N LEU A 544 -32.67 -4.86 31.45
CA LEU A 544 -32.60 -3.40 31.50
C LEU A 544 -31.82 -2.85 30.30
N LYS A 545 -32.09 -1.58 29.95
CA LYS A 545 -31.26 -0.86 28.98
C LYS A 545 -29.84 -0.77 29.54
N SER A 546 -28.85 -1.05 28.71
CA SER A 546 -27.44 -0.96 29.05
C SER A 546 -26.70 -0.22 27.94
N GLU A 547 -25.94 0.80 28.32
CA GLU A 547 -25.22 1.68 27.41
C GLU A 547 -23.98 2.20 28.14
N ASP A 548 -22.82 2.11 27.51
CA ASP A 548 -21.58 2.59 28.11
C ASP A 548 -20.54 2.99 27.05
N PHE A 549 -19.62 3.86 27.47
CA PHE A 549 -18.40 4.20 26.74
C PHE A 549 -17.20 3.61 27.46
N LEU A 550 -16.49 2.75 26.76
CA LEU A 550 -15.42 1.92 27.26
C LEU A 550 -14.11 2.32 26.58
N TYR A 551 -13.00 2.05 27.25
CA TYR A 551 -11.68 2.18 26.66
C TYR A 551 -10.75 1.09 27.19
N GLY A 552 -9.77 0.74 26.37
CA GLY A 552 -8.70 -0.15 26.76
C GLY A 552 -7.39 0.24 26.10
N TYR A 553 -6.28 -0.11 26.72
CA TYR A 553 -4.96 0.28 26.24
C TYR A 553 -3.91 -0.74 26.64
N GLY A 554 -2.78 -0.70 25.94
CA GLY A 554 -1.71 -1.63 26.24
C GLY A 554 -0.63 -1.69 25.18
N LEU A 555 0.12 -2.79 25.23
CA LEU A 555 1.26 -3.07 24.37
C LEU A 555 1.11 -4.45 23.75
N GLY A 556 1.62 -4.62 22.54
CA GLY A 556 1.61 -5.90 21.86
C GLY A 556 2.74 -6.07 20.87
N LEU A 557 2.83 -7.30 20.37
CA LEU A 557 3.76 -7.74 19.36
C LEU A 557 2.99 -8.50 18.29
N ASN A 558 3.29 -8.18 17.04
CA ASN A 558 2.85 -8.96 15.89
C ASN A 558 4.07 -9.67 15.30
N LEU A 559 4.04 -10.99 15.23
CA LEU A 559 5.17 -11.85 14.88
C LEU A 559 4.84 -12.67 13.64
N GLU A 560 5.67 -12.58 12.60
CA GLU A 560 5.61 -13.49 11.46
C GLU A 560 6.28 -14.82 11.87
N THR A 561 5.52 -15.92 11.78
CA THR A 561 5.99 -17.26 12.09
C THR A 561 5.83 -18.17 10.87
N GLY A 562 6.41 -19.38 10.92
CA GLY A 562 6.18 -20.39 9.86
C GLY A 562 4.71 -20.86 9.76
N LEU A 563 3.87 -20.52 10.74
CA LEU A 563 2.44 -20.83 10.85
C LEU A 563 1.56 -19.58 10.68
N GLY A 564 2.03 -18.60 9.89
CA GLY A 564 1.35 -17.31 9.73
C GLY A 564 1.68 -16.29 10.81
N VAL A 565 0.81 -15.29 10.97
CA VAL A 565 1.08 -14.07 11.75
C VAL A 565 0.37 -14.14 13.11
N LEU A 566 1.15 -14.15 14.19
CA LEU A 566 0.68 -14.22 15.57
C LEU A 566 0.72 -12.83 16.21
N ALA A 567 -0.44 -12.34 16.63
CA ALA A 567 -0.58 -11.13 17.43
C ALA A 567 -0.79 -11.49 18.91
N VAL A 568 0.01 -10.92 19.79
CA VAL A 568 -0.14 -11.03 21.24
C VAL A 568 -0.14 -9.64 21.84
N SER A 569 -1.10 -9.34 22.70
CA SER A 569 -1.14 -8.06 23.40
C SER A 569 -1.55 -8.20 24.86
N PHE A 570 -0.89 -7.45 25.73
CA PHE A 570 -1.33 -7.22 27.11
C PHE A 570 -2.17 -5.95 27.15
N ALA A 571 -3.37 -6.03 27.72
CA ALA A 571 -4.36 -4.97 27.69
C ALA A 571 -5.00 -4.73 29.06
N LEU A 572 -5.20 -3.46 29.39
CA LEU A 572 -5.97 -3.00 30.54
C LEU A 572 -7.25 -2.32 30.05
N GLY A 573 -8.39 -2.68 30.63
CA GLY A 573 -9.65 -1.99 30.45
C GLY A 573 -9.84 -0.84 31.44
N GLN A 574 -10.96 -0.14 31.33
CA GLN A 574 -11.33 0.93 32.26
C GLN A 574 -11.40 0.44 33.70
N GLY A 575 -10.61 1.08 34.59
CA GLY A 575 -10.57 0.77 36.01
C GLY A 575 -9.74 -0.47 36.40
N ASP A 576 -9.14 -1.17 35.43
CA ASP A 576 -8.26 -2.31 35.69
C ASP A 576 -6.96 -1.86 36.37
N SER A 577 -6.52 -2.63 37.38
CA SER A 577 -5.14 -2.58 37.87
C SER A 577 -4.23 -3.46 37.01
N PHE A 578 -2.92 -3.37 37.17
CA PHE A 578 -1.97 -4.19 36.40
C PHE A 578 -2.24 -5.71 36.54
N THR A 579 -2.70 -6.17 37.71
CA THR A 579 -3.04 -7.59 37.94
C THR A 579 -4.34 -8.02 37.27
N ASP A 580 -5.20 -7.09 36.88
CA ASP A 580 -6.44 -7.35 36.14
C ASP A 580 -6.22 -7.39 34.61
N GLY A 581 -4.98 -7.14 34.19
CA GLY A 581 -4.57 -7.12 32.80
C GLY A 581 -4.82 -8.45 32.09
N LYS A 582 -5.27 -8.34 30.85
CA LYS A 582 -5.70 -9.47 30.02
C LYS A 582 -4.71 -9.65 28.88
N ILE A 583 -4.36 -10.90 28.60
CA ILE A 583 -3.57 -11.25 27.43
C ILE A 583 -4.52 -11.68 26.33
N HIS A 584 -4.41 -11.01 25.20
CA HIS A 584 -5.17 -11.27 23.98
C HIS A 584 -4.27 -11.99 22.98
N PHE A 585 -4.80 -13.04 22.35
CA PHE A 585 -4.11 -13.84 21.34
C PHE A 585 -4.93 -13.81 20.05
N GLY A 586 -4.33 -13.29 18.99
CA GLY A 586 -4.91 -13.25 17.65
C GLY A 586 -4.05 -14.02 16.67
N LEU A 587 -4.66 -14.91 15.89
CA LEU A 587 -4.01 -15.51 14.73
C LEU A 587 -4.56 -14.82 13.48
N VAL A 588 -3.72 -14.06 12.78
CA VAL A 588 -4.08 -13.45 11.50
C VAL A 588 -3.69 -14.44 10.41
N ASN A 589 -4.69 -15.08 9.80
CA ASN A 589 -4.49 -16.01 8.69
C ASN A 589 -4.74 -15.30 7.33
N GLU A 590 -4.10 -15.80 6.27
CA GLU A 590 -4.02 -15.21 4.94
C GLU A 590 -5.30 -15.32 4.08
N PHE A 591 -6.48 -15.65 4.63
CA PHE A 591 -7.71 -15.78 3.81
C PHE A 591 -8.48 -14.46 3.63
#